data_AF-A0A2D8C4A3-F1
#
_entry.id   AF-A0A2D8C4A3-F1
#
_cell.length_a   1.000
_cell.length_b   1.000
_cell.length_c   1.000
_cell.angle_alpha   90.00
_cell.angle_beta   90.00
_cell.angle_gamma   90.00
#
_symmetry.space_group_name_H-M   'P 1'
#
loop_
_entity.id
_entity.type
_entity.pdbx_description
1 polymer ?
#
loop_
_entity_poly.entity_id
_entity_poly.type
_entity_poly.pdbx_seq_one_letter_code
_entity_poly.pdbx_strand_id
1 'polypeptide(L)'
;MTFIEKTDPRFNGLLDKIQKDFYHNSGGPDAEEVWSRHKREVKETGRVSFYTNGSSACNVIKRCRPGIVAVRYFGNGVEFLFDDKIVRPFHTLAKVKKD
;
A
#
# COMPACT_ATOMS: atom_id res chain seq x y z
N MET A 1 -0.56 -11.10 -12.09
CA MET A 1 -1.69 -10.75 -11.19
C MET A 1 -2.14 -9.32 -11.49
N THR A 2 -3.45 -9.10 -11.54
CA THR A 2 -4.09 -7.81 -11.88
C THR A 2 -4.44 -7.03 -10.61
N PHE A 3 -4.55 -5.70 -10.71
CA PHE A 3 -5.08 -4.88 -9.62
C PHE A 3 -6.55 -5.18 -9.36
N ILE A 4 -6.92 -5.25 -8.08
CA ILE A 4 -8.31 -5.23 -7.63
C ILE A 4 -8.64 -3.79 -7.24
N GLU A 5 -9.54 -3.17 -8.00
CA GLU A 5 -9.98 -1.79 -7.77
C GLU A 5 -10.96 -1.72 -6.59
N LYS A 6 -11.06 -0.56 -5.95
CA LYS A 6 -11.91 -0.31 -4.78
C LYS A 6 -13.39 -0.61 -5.01
N THR A 7 -13.85 -0.51 -6.24
CA THR A 7 -15.23 -0.81 -6.66
C THR A 7 -15.51 -2.32 -6.77
N ASP A 8 -14.47 -3.15 -6.77
CA ASP A 8 -14.63 -4.61 -6.83
C ASP A 8 -15.09 -5.15 -5.45
N PRO A 9 -16.12 -6.01 -5.40
CA PRO A 9 -16.60 -6.60 -4.14
C PRO A 9 -15.51 -7.34 -3.35
N ARG A 10 -14.49 -7.88 -4.03
CA ARG A 10 -13.37 -8.61 -3.42
C ARG A 10 -12.36 -7.69 -2.73
N PHE A 11 -12.42 -6.38 -2.98
CA PHE A 11 -11.42 -5.43 -2.49
C PHE A 11 -11.28 -5.47 -0.97
N ASN A 12 -12.40 -5.34 -0.23
CA ASN A 12 -12.37 -5.35 1.23
C ASN A 12 -11.88 -6.69 1.79
N GLY A 13 -12.35 -7.81 1.22
CA GLY A 13 -11.89 -9.13 1.62
C GLY A 13 -10.38 -9.33 1.38
N LEU A 14 -9.86 -8.78 0.28
CA LEU A 14 -8.42 -8.82 0.00
C LEU A 14 -7.62 -7.96 0.99
N LEU A 15 -8.09 -6.76 1.34
CA LEU A 15 -7.42 -5.94 2.36
C LEU A 15 -7.38 -6.65 3.72
N ASP A 16 -8.48 -7.27 4.12
CA ASP A 16 -8.54 -8.00 5.40
C ASP A 16 -7.64 -9.25 5.37
N LYS A 17 -7.52 -9.91 4.20
CA LYS A 17 -6.55 -11.00 3.99
C LYS A 17 -5.11 -10.51 4.11
N ILE A 18 -4.75 -9.41 3.44
CA ILE A 18 -3.41 -8.81 3.52
C ILE A 18 -3.10 -8.44 4.97
N GLN A 19 -4.04 -7.85 5.70
CA GLN A 19 -3.83 -7.54 7.11
C GLN A 19 -3.51 -8.77 7.96
N LYS A 20 -4.11 -9.93 7.67
CA LYS A 20 -3.80 -11.19 8.36
C LYS A 20 -2.44 -11.74 7.94
N ASP A 21 -2.18 -11.76 6.63
CA ASP A 21 -0.95 -12.33 6.06
C ASP A 21 0.31 -11.53 6.48
N PHE A 22 0.18 -10.22 6.73
CA PHE A 22 1.27 -9.36 7.22
C PHE A 22 1.14 -8.98 8.70
N TYR A 23 0.24 -9.61 9.46
CA TYR A 23 0.10 -9.38 10.90
C TYR A 23 1.33 -9.93 11.63
N HIS A 24 2.09 -9.09 12.34
CA HIS A 24 3.32 -9.47 13.05
C HIS A 24 4.48 -10.02 12.18
N ASN A 25 4.39 -9.92 10.85
CA ASN A 25 5.57 -10.06 9.98
C ASN A 25 6.45 -8.81 10.13
N SER A 26 7.14 -8.73 11.26
CA SER A 26 8.27 -7.82 11.47
C SER A 26 9.23 -8.13 10.34
N GLY A 27 9.33 -7.21 9.38
CA GLY A 27 10.04 -7.40 8.14
C GLY A 27 11.36 -8.12 8.38
N GLY A 28 11.54 -9.26 7.71
CA GLY A 28 12.83 -9.94 7.70
C GLY A 28 13.92 -9.03 7.12
N PRO A 29 15.18 -9.47 7.09
CA PRO A 29 16.26 -8.69 6.48
C PRO A 29 15.98 -8.28 5.02
N ASP A 30 15.06 -8.98 4.33
CA ASP A 30 14.62 -8.70 2.96
C ASP A 30 13.35 -7.84 2.86
N ALA A 31 12.93 -7.20 3.95
CA ALA A 31 11.78 -6.32 3.92
C ALA A 31 12.08 -5.03 3.14
N GLU A 32 11.29 -4.79 2.10
CA GLU A 32 11.43 -3.68 1.17
C GLU A 32 10.14 -2.84 1.15
N GLU A 33 10.34 -1.52 1.06
CA GLU A 33 9.28 -0.54 0.88
C GLU A 33 9.66 0.36 -0.30
N VAL A 34 8.86 0.31 -1.37
CA VAL A 34 9.11 1.10 -2.59
C VAL A 34 7.96 2.06 -2.82
N TRP A 35 8.29 3.35 -2.91
CA TRP A 35 7.35 4.41 -3.26
C TRP A 35 7.62 4.89 -4.69
N SER A 36 6.71 4.58 -5.62
CA SER A 36 6.75 5.21 -6.95
C SER A 36 5.85 6.44 -6.95
N ARG A 37 6.49 7.61 -6.86
CA ARG A 37 5.85 8.92 -7.00
C ARG A 37 6.41 9.69 -8.19
N HIS A 38 6.78 8.98 -9.26
CA HIS A 38 7.28 9.62 -10.47
C HIS A 38 6.31 10.70 -10.93
N LYS A 39 6.79 11.95 -11.01
CA LYS A 39 5.96 13.15 -11.27
C LYS A 39 5.13 13.04 -12.56
N ARG A 40 5.51 12.16 -13.49
CA ARG A 40 4.81 11.93 -14.75
C ARG A 40 3.59 11.02 -14.56
N GLU A 41 3.76 9.84 -13.97
CA GLU A 41 2.65 8.91 -13.68
C GLU A 41 1.59 9.53 -12.78
N VAL A 42 2.00 10.27 -11.76
CA VAL A 42 1.07 10.98 -10.87
C VAL A 42 0.29 12.05 -11.63
N LYS A 43 0.91 12.75 -12.60
CA LYS A 43 0.22 13.74 -13.45
C LYS A 43 -0.71 13.09 -14.47
N GLU A 44 -0.34 11.94 -15.01
CA GLU A 44 -1.09 11.24 -16.06
C GLU A 44 -2.27 10.43 -15.49
N THR A 45 -2.12 9.85 -14.30
CA THR A 45 -3.12 8.93 -13.71
C THR A 45 -3.75 9.45 -12.42
N GLY A 46 -3.16 10.47 -11.77
CA GLY A 46 -3.57 10.90 -10.43
C GLY A 46 -3.30 9.87 -9.34
N ARG A 47 -2.50 8.82 -9.63
CA ARG A 47 -2.26 7.70 -8.71
C ARG A 47 -0.81 7.63 -8.27
N VAL A 48 -0.61 7.16 -7.04
CA VAL A 48 0.72 6.88 -6.45
C VAL A 48 0.78 5.40 -6.09
N SER A 49 1.86 4.73 -6.47
CA SER A 49 2.09 3.34 -6.08
C SER A 49 2.99 3.24 -4.86
N PHE A 50 2.62 2.33 -3.96
CA PHE A 50 3.42 1.92 -2.81
C PHE A 50 3.46 0.40 -2.73
N TYR A 51 4.64 -0.17 -2.82
CA TYR A 51 4.89 -1.59 -2.62
C TYR A 51 5.52 -1.83 -1.24
N THR A 52 5.09 -2.90 -0.58
CA THR A 52 5.74 -3.41 0.64
C THR A 52 5.56 -4.92 0.77
N ASN A 53 6.54 -5.57 1.37
CA ASN A 53 6.50 -6.99 1.74
C ASN A 53 6.63 -7.22 3.26
N GLY A 54 6.42 -6.17 4.07
CA GLY A 54 6.54 -6.23 5.53
C GLY A 54 5.27 -5.79 6.28
N SER A 55 5.37 -5.68 7.61
CA SER A 55 4.28 -5.24 8.48
C SER A 55 3.73 -3.84 8.15
N SER A 56 4.48 -3.04 7.39
CA SER A 56 4.00 -1.77 6.83
C SER A 56 2.70 -1.91 6.06
N ALA A 57 2.46 -3.05 5.37
CA ALA A 57 1.20 -3.35 4.71
C ALA A 57 -0.01 -3.17 5.65
N CYS A 58 0.11 -3.67 6.89
CA CYS A 58 -0.94 -3.55 7.89
C CYS A 58 -1.16 -2.08 8.30
N ASN A 59 -0.08 -1.33 8.50
CA ASN A 59 -0.14 0.08 8.89
C ASN A 59 -0.79 0.93 7.80
N VAL A 60 -0.43 0.66 6.55
CA VAL A 60 -0.98 1.29 5.35
C VAL A 60 -2.49 1.07 5.28
N ILE A 61 -2.94 -0.17 5.41
CA ILE A 61 -4.37 -0.48 5.37
C ILE A 61 -5.10 0.16 6.55
N LYS A 62 -4.57 0.06 7.78
CA LYS A 62 -5.22 0.62 8.98
C LYS A 62 -5.38 2.14 8.91
N ARG A 63 -4.35 2.86 8.45
CA ARG A 63 -4.30 4.32 8.51
C ARG A 63 -4.76 5.01 7.23
N CYS A 64 -4.72 4.30 6.10
CA CYS A 64 -4.93 4.91 4.79
C CYS A 64 -5.96 4.19 3.91
N ARG A 65 -6.76 3.28 4.48
CA ARG A 65 -7.89 2.59 3.82
C ARG A 65 -8.73 3.51 2.92
N PRO A 66 -9.10 4.75 3.33
CA PRO A 66 -9.92 5.62 2.48
C PRO A 66 -9.25 6.01 1.16
N GLY A 67 -7.92 6.14 1.17
CA GLY A 67 -7.12 6.57 0.02
C GLY A 67 -6.67 5.46 -0.91
N ILE A 68 -6.77 4.19 -0.51
CA ILE A 68 -6.43 3.05 -1.38
C ILE A 68 -7.52 2.92 -2.45
N VAL A 69 -7.14 3.08 -3.71
CA VAL A 69 -8.04 2.98 -4.87
C VAL A 69 -7.92 1.63 -5.57
N ALA A 70 -6.78 0.96 -5.46
CA ALA A 70 -6.61 -0.40 -5.92
C ALA A 70 -5.48 -1.10 -5.17
N VAL A 71 -5.49 -2.43 -5.19
CA VAL A 71 -4.48 -3.25 -4.52
C VAL A 71 -4.13 -4.46 -5.37
N ARG A 72 -2.85 -4.83 -5.36
CA ARG A 72 -2.32 -6.03 -6.01
C ARG A 72 -1.53 -6.82 -5.00
N TYR A 73 -1.91 -8.08 -4.78
CA TYR A 73 -1.27 -8.96 -3.80
C TYR A 73 -0.52 -10.08 -4.51
N PHE A 74 0.75 -10.28 -4.14
CA PHE A 74 1.66 -11.24 -4.78
C PHE A 74 1.94 -12.49 -3.93
N GLY A 75 1.36 -12.58 -2.73
CA GLY A 75 1.64 -13.66 -1.77
C GLY A 75 2.83 -13.37 -0.85
N ASN A 76 3.92 -12.83 -1.40
CA ASN A 76 5.11 -12.41 -0.65
C ASN A 76 5.24 -10.88 -0.51
N GLY A 77 4.30 -10.12 -1.07
CA GLY A 77 4.30 -8.66 -1.05
C GLY A 77 2.99 -8.11 -1.54
N VAL A 78 2.78 -6.82 -1.35
CA VAL A 78 1.57 -6.12 -1.74
C VAL A 78 1.91 -4.75 -2.31
N GLU A 79 1.20 -4.38 -3.36
CA GLU A 79 1.23 -3.06 -3.94
C GLU A 79 -0.12 -2.37 -3.79
N PHE A 80 -0.09 -1.15 -3.30
CA PHE A 80 -1.24 -0.29 -3.12
C PHE A 80 -1.15 0.88 -4.09
N LEU A 81 -2.26 1.15 -4.78
CA LEU A 81 -2.44 2.39 -5.52
C LEU A 81 -3.29 3.34 -4.69
N PHE A 82 -2.82 4.58 -4.56
CA PHE A 82 -3.51 5.66 -3.85
C PHE A 82 -3.92 6.76 -4.81
N ASP A 83 -5.02 7.43 -4.49
CA ASP A 83 -5.35 8.73 -5.08
C ASP A 83 -4.39 9.81 -4.53
N ASP A 84 -3.71 10.53 -5.42
CA ASP A 84 -2.67 11.50 -5.06
C ASP A 84 -3.17 12.64 -4.15
N LYS A 85 -4.47 12.95 -4.22
CA LYS A 85 -5.12 13.95 -3.35
C LYS A 85 -5.21 13.47 -1.92
N ILE A 86 -5.29 12.16 -1.71
CA ILE A 86 -5.43 11.51 -0.40
C ILE A 86 -4.07 11.04 0.16
N VAL A 87 -2.98 11.10 -0.64
CA VAL A 87 -1.61 10.74 -0.19
C VAL A 87 -0.97 11.78 0.74
N ARG A 88 -1.52 12.99 0.83
CA ARG A 88 -0.95 14.08 1.67
C ARG A 88 -0.76 13.72 3.17
N PRO A 89 -1.56 12.87 3.83
CA PRO A 89 -1.33 12.42 5.20
C PRO A 89 -0.25 11.31 5.34
N PHE A 90 0.21 10.70 4.24
CA PHE A 90 1.14 9.55 4.29
C PHE A 90 2.59 9.97 4.59
N HIS A 91 2.94 11.24 4.37
CA HIS A 91 4.23 11.81 4.76
C HIS A 91 4.54 11.65 6.26
N THR A 92 3.50 11.44 7.08
CA THR A 92 3.59 11.25 8.52
C THR A 92 3.86 9.79 8.92
N LEU A 93 3.60 8.82 8.03
CA LEU A 93 3.84 7.38 8.28
C LEU A 93 5.22 6.92 7.81
N ALA A 94 5.70 7.45 6.69
CA ALA A 94 7.07 7.19 6.20
C ALA A 94 8.16 7.91 7.01
N LYS A 95 7.77 8.82 7.93
CA LYS A 95 8.67 9.48 8.89
C LYS A 95 8.84 8.72 10.21
N VAL A 96 8.56 7.42 10.25
CA VAL A 96 8.94 6.60 11.41
C VAL A 96 10.43 6.29 11.30
N LYS A 97 11.21 7.14 11.98
CA LYS A 97 12.57 6.98 12.52
C LYS A 97 13.53 6.04 11.75
N LYS A 98 14.51 6.66 11.07
CA LYS A 98 15.88 6.15 11.10
C LYS A 98 16.32 6.12 12.56
N ASP A 99 16.48 4.95 13.13
CA ASP A 99 17.47 4.70 14.19
C ASP A 99 18.45 3.67 13.60
#